data_AF-A0A1U7UIE0-F1
#
_entry.id   AF-A0A1U7UIE0-F1
#
_cell.length_a   1.000
_cell.length_b   1.000
_cell.length_c   1.000
_cell.angle_alpha   90.00
_cell.angle_beta   90.00
_cell.angle_gamma   90.00
#
_symmetry.space_group_name_H-M   'P 1'
#
loop_
_entity.id
_entity.type
_entity.pdbx_description
1 polymer ?
#
loop_
_entity_poly.entity_id
_entity_poly.type
_entity_poly.pdbx_seq_one_letter_code
_entity_poly.pdbx_strand_id
1 'polypeptide(L)'
;MEAPKGVEINAEAGNMEATCRTELRLESKDGEIRLDAAKIRLPRLPHGSYTPTGTRQKVFEICVCANGRLFLSQAGTGSTCQINTSVCL
;
A
#
# COMPACT_ATOMS: atom_id res chain seq x y z
N MET A 1 16.49 34.40 -5.57
CA MET A 1 15.15 33.79 -5.42
C MET A 1 15.31 32.59 -4.50
N GLU A 2 14.74 32.63 -3.29
CA GLU A 2 14.66 31.44 -2.44
C GLU A 2 13.47 30.60 -2.90
N ALA A 3 13.69 29.32 -3.16
CA ALA A 3 12.62 28.38 -3.43
C ALA A 3 11.81 28.12 -2.15
N PRO A 4 10.48 27.89 -2.24
CA PRO A 4 9.68 27.55 -1.07
C PRO A 4 10.24 26.30 -0.38
N LYS A 5 10.35 26.36 0.95
CA LYS A 5 10.92 25.27 1.77
C LYS A 5 10.03 24.02 1.85
N GLY A 6 8.77 24.13 1.42
CA GLY A 6 7.79 23.05 1.43
C GLY A 6 6.36 23.59 1.45
N VAL A 7 5.39 22.67 1.44
CA VAL A 7 3.97 22.94 1.66
C VAL A 7 3.51 22.04 2.80
N GLU A 8 2.89 22.62 3.82
CA GLU A 8 2.27 21.89 4.93
C GLU A 8 0.75 22.08 4.86
N ILE A 9 0.02 20.97 4.93
CA ILE A 9 -1.44 20.96 4.99
C ILE A 9 -1.80 20.27 6.30
N ASN A 10 -2.45 21.00 7.21
CA ASN A 10 -2.79 20.53 8.54
C ASN A 10 -4.25 20.87 8.90
N ALA A 11 -4.90 20.01 9.67
CA ALA A 11 -6.19 20.24 10.30
C ALA A 11 -5.99 20.13 11.80
N GLU A 12 -6.01 21.28 12.48
CA GLU A 12 -5.81 21.39 13.93
C GLU A 12 -6.85 20.58 14.74
N ALA A 13 -8.06 20.44 14.19
CA ALA A 13 -9.10 19.59 14.72
C ALA A 13 -9.92 18.97 13.58
N GLY A 14 -10.46 17.76 13.82
CA GLY A 14 -11.28 17.04 12.84
C GLY A 14 -10.48 16.14 11.91
N ASN A 15 -11.05 15.85 10.73
CA ASN A 15 -10.47 14.98 9.71
C ASN A 15 -10.04 15.78 8.48
N MET A 16 -8.96 15.33 7.85
CA MET A 16 -8.60 15.72 6.49
C MET A 16 -9.05 14.64 5.51
N GLU A 17 -9.73 15.05 4.44
CA GLU A 17 -10.17 14.16 3.38
C GLU A 17 -9.70 14.69 2.03
N ALA A 18 -9.08 13.82 1.24
CA ALA A 18 -8.68 14.09 -0.13
C ALA A 18 -9.32 13.06 -1.06
N THR A 19 -10.13 13.52 -2.02
CA THR A 19 -10.83 12.65 -2.97
C THR A 19 -10.54 13.08 -4.40
N CYS A 20 -10.33 12.12 -5.29
CA CYS A 20 -10.20 12.33 -6.73
C CYS A 20 -11.24 11.51 -7.49
N ARG A 21 -11.71 11.99 -8.65
CA ARG A 21 -12.62 11.20 -9.50
C ARG A 21 -11.88 10.13 -10.31
N THR A 22 -10.65 10.42 -10.73
CA THR A 22 -9.89 9.56 -11.65
C THR A 22 -8.64 9.01 -10.98
N GLU A 23 -7.62 9.84 -10.78
CA GLU A 23 -6.33 9.43 -10.22
C GLU A 23 -5.88 10.46 -9.18
N LEU A 24 -5.34 9.97 -8.07
CA LEU A 24 -4.59 10.75 -7.08
C LEU A 24 -3.17 10.20 -7.07
N ARG A 25 -2.22 11.00 -7.55
CA ARG A 25 -0.80 10.65 -7.59
C ARG A 25 -0.09 11.31 -6.40
N LEU A 26 0.40 10.50 -5.48
CA LEU A 26 1.29 10.91 -4.39
C LEU A 26 2.70 10.42 -4.72
N GLU A 27 3.62 11.34 -4.95
CA GLU A 27 4.98 11.05 -5.43
C GLU A 27 6.03 11.86 -4.67
N SER A 28 7.16 11.22 -4.35
CA SER A 28 8.38 11.87 -3.86
C SER A 28 9.52 11.54 -4.82
N LYS A 29 10.25 12.55 -5.32
CA LYS A 29 11.32 12.37 -6.31
C LYS A 29 12.67 12.01 -5.68
N ASP A 30 13.01 12.67 -4.59
CA ASP A 30 14.31 12.57 -3.93
C ASP A 30 14.20 12.20 -2.45
N GLY A 31 12.98 11.92 -1.96
CA GLY A 31 12.71 11.60 -0.56
C GLY A 31 11.81 10.39 -0.39
N GLU A 32 11.12 10.31 0.74
CA GLU A 32 10.21 9.22 1.06
C GLU A 32 8.76 9.69 1.18
N ILE A 33 7.83 8.75 1.02
CA ILE A 33 6.42 8.94 1.38
C ILE A 33 6.19 8.17 2.67
N ARG A 34 5.99 8.89 3.78
CA ARG A 34 5.71 8.30 5.09
C ARG A 34 4.23 8.39 5.41
N LEU A 35 3.61 7.24 5.64
CA LEU A 35 2.26 7.13 6.18
C LEU A 35 2.37 6.70 7.65
N ASP A 36 2.24 7.65 8.57
CA ASP A 36 2.36 7.40 10.00
C ASP A 36 0.97 7.42 10.65
N ALA A 37 0.41 6.24 10.92
CA ALA A 37 -0.90 6.10 11.52
C ALA A 37 -1.05 4.75 12.25
N ALA A 38 -1.87 4.72 13.29
CA ALA A 38 -2.19 3.48 13.99
C ALA A 38 -2.90 2.44 13.10
N LYS A 39 -3.64 2.89 12.08
CA LYS A 39 -4.34 2.03 11.12
C LYS A 39 -4.27 2.65 9.72
N ILE A 40 -3.57 1.99 8.81
CA ILE A 40 -3.57 2.32 7.38
C ILE A 40 -4.46 1.32 6.65
N ARG A 41 -5.41 1.80 5.84
CA ARG A 41 -6.33 0.95 5.08
C ARG A 41 -6.08 1.12 3.59
N LEU A 42 -5.70 0.03 2.94
CA LEU A 42 -5.58 -0.07 1.48
C LEU A 42 -6.71 -0.98 0.99
N PRO A 43 -7.90 -0.42 0.68
CA PRO A 43 -9.04 -1.24 0.28
C PRO A 43 -8.83 -1.86 -1.10
N ARG A 44 -9.43 -3.04 -1.32
CA ARG A 44 -9.45 -3.72 -2.62
C ARG A 44 -8.07 -4.10 -3.18
N LEU A 45 -7.10 -4.36 -2.32
CA LEU A 45 -5.87 -5.02 -2.75
C LEU A 45 -6.23 -6.39 -3.36
N PRO A 46 -5.71 -6.72 -4.56
CA PRO A 46 -5.96 -8.01 -5.17
C PRO A 46 -5.37 -9.13 -4.30
N HIS A 47 -5.99 -10.30 -4.33
CA HIS A 47 -5.47 -11.47 -3.66
C HIS A 47 -4.55 -12.25 -4.60
N GLY A 48 -3.38 -12.63 -4.10
CA GLY A 48 -2.48 -13.55 -4.76
C GLY A 48 -3.10 -14.95 -4.90
N SER A 49 -2.49 -15.75 -5.77
CA SER A 49 -2.85 -17.14 -6.01
C SER A 49 -2.20 -18.00 -4.94
N TYR A 50 -3.01 -18.71 -4.16
CA TYR A 50 -2.54 -19.56 -3.07
C TYR A 50 -2.88 -21.03 -3.33
N THR A 51 -1.91 -21.91 -3.12
CA THR A 51 -2.12 -23.36 -3.02
C THR A 51 -2.22 -23.74 -1.55
N PRO A 52 -3.35 -24.27 -1.08
CA PRO A 52 -3.57 -24.54 0.33
C PRO A 52 -2.78 -25.74 0.82
N THR A 53 -1.59 -25.48 1.36
CA THR A 53 -0.87 -26.41 2.23
C THR A 53 -0.89 -25.87 3.66
N GLY A 54 -2.08 -25.81 4.28
CA GLY A 54 -2.20 -25.40 5.68
C GLY A 54 -3.59 -24.95 6.13
N THR A 55 -3.75 -24.76 7.45
CA THR A 55 -4.95 -24.19 8.05
C THR A 55 -5.14 -22.74 7.62
N ARG A 56 -6.33 -22.40 7.13
CA ARG A 56 -6.68 -21.02 6.72
C ARG A 56 -6.55 -20.06 7.90
N GLN A 57 -5.56 -19.17 7.85
CA GLN A 57 -5.40 -18.08 8.81
C GLN A 57 -6.04 -16.79 8.30
N LYS A 58 -6.52 -15.93 9.21
CA LYS A 58 -7.09 -14.59 8.89
C LYS A 58 -6.01 -13.49 8.85
N VAL A 59 -4.76 -13.89 8.70
CA VAL A 59 -3.59 -13.01 8.62
C VAL A 59 -3.08 -13.03 7.20
N PHE A 60 -2.67 -11.86 6.70
CA PHE A 60 -2.19 -11.67 5.34
C PHE A 60 -0.84 -10.94 5.36
N GLU A 61 -0.02 -11.24 4.36
CA GLU A 61 1.17 -10.47 4.01
C GLU A 61 0.83 -9.51 2.86
N ILE A 62 1.45 -8.33 2.85
CA ILE A 62 1.41 -7.41 1.71
C ILE A 62 2.66 -7.66 0.87
N CYS A 63 2.47 -8.03 -0.40
CA CYS A 63 3.53 -8.30 -1.34
C CYS A 63 3.62 -7.17 -2.37
N VAL A 64 4.86 -6.82 -2.77
CA VAL A 64 5.15 -5.75 -3.73
C VAL A 64 5.78 -6.36 -4.98
N CYS A 65 5.17 -6.15 -6.15
CA CYS A 65 5.77 -6.51 -7.44
C CYS A 65 6.88 -5.49 -7.80
N ALA A 66 7.82 -5.86 -8.67
CA ALA A 66 8.87 -4.95 -9.13
C ALA A 66 8.35 -3.67 -9.84
N ASN A 67 7.11 -3.72 -10.37
CA ASN A 67 6.43 -2.56 -10.97
C ASN A 67 5.63 -1.71 -9.97
N GLY A 68 5.76 -1.99 -8.67
CA GLY A 68 5.10 -1.23 -7.59
C GLY A 68 3.66 -1.65 -7.28
N ARG A 69 3.08 -2.62 -8.00
CA ARG A 69 1.74 -3.11 -7.68
C ARG A 69 1.75 -3.95 -6.40
N LEU A 70 0.71 -3.78 -5.59
CA LEU A 70 0.54 -4.44 -4.29
C LEU A 70 -0.51 -5.55 -4.39
N PHE A 71 -0.30 -6.65 -3.67
CA PHE A 71 -1.31 -7.70 -3.49
C PHE A 71 -1.22 -8.35 -2.10
N LEU A 72 -2.31 -8.99 -1.68
CA LEU A 72 -2.37 -9.74 -0.43
C LEU A 72 -2.03 -11.22 -0.67
N SER A 73 -1.14 -11.76 0.15
CA SER A 73 -0.92 -13.20 0.26
C SER A 73 -1.38 -13.71 1.62
N GLN A 74 -1.88 -14.94 1.69
CA GLN A 74 -2.27 -15.53 2.98
C GLN A 74 -1.03 -15.87 3.80
N ALA A 75 -0.90 -15.32 5.00
CA ALA A 75 0.28 -15.52 5.84
C ALA A 75 0.41 -16.99 6.27
N GLY A 76 1.65 -17.51 6.19
CA GLY A 76 2.02 -18.86 6.62
C GLY A 76 3.10 -18.82 7.70
N THR A 77 3.73 -19.98 7.96
CA THR A 77 4.87 -20.09 8.89
C THR A 77 6.14 -19.38 8.40
N GLY A 78 6.21 -19.06 7.11
CA GLY A 78 7.23 -18.22 6.49
C GLY A 78 6.59 -17.34 5.43
N SER A 79 7.39 -16.54 4.73
CA SER A 79 6.83 -15.64 3.73
C SER A 79 6.22 -16.39 2.56
N THR A 80 5.00 -16.00 2.22
CA THR A 80 4.19 -16.59 1.16
C THR A 80 4.09 -15.68 -0.06
N CYS A 81 4.85 -14.57 -0.09
CA CYS A 81 4.93 -13.68 -1.24
C CYS A 81 5.58 -14.37 -2.45
N GLN A 82 4.75 -15.07 -3.21
CA GLN A 82 5.09 -15.69 -4.48
C GLN A 82 4.58 -14.82 -5.62
N ILE A 83 5.30 -14.82 -6.74
CA ILE A 83 4.91 -14.03 -7.91
C ILE A 83 3.50 -14.41 -8.37
N ASN A 84 2.60 -13.43 -8.36
CA ASN A 84 1.29 -13.57 -8.97
C ASN A 84 1.31 -12.89 -10.33
N THR A 85 1.32 -13.68 -11.41
CA THR A 85 1.44 -13.14 -12.77
C THR A 85 0.25 -12.26 -13.15
N SER A 86 -0.96 -12.55 -12.67
CA SER A 86 -2.15 -11.72 -12.93
C SER A 86 -2.06 -10.33 -12.30
N VAL A 87 -1.28 -10.17 -11.22
CA VAL A 87 -1.04 -8.87 -10.57
C VAL A 87 0.32 -8.28 -10.92
N CYS A 88 1.34 -9.07 -11.26
CA CYS A 88 2.71 -8.55 -11.48
C CYS A 88 3.10 -8.37 -12.95
N LEU A 89 2.35 -8.91 -13.94
CA LEU A 89 2.56 -8.68 -15.38
C LEU A 89 1.85 -7.44 -15.92
#